data_AF-A0AA45Z252-F1
#
_entry.id   AF-A0AA45Z252-F1
#
_cell.length_a   1.000
_cell.length_b   1.000
_cell.length_c   1.000
_cell.angle_alpha   90.00
_cell.angle_beta   90.00
_cell.angle_gamma   90.00
#
_symmetry.space_group_name_H-M   'P 1'
#
loop_
_entity.id
_entity.type
_entity.pdbx_description
1 polymer ?
#
loop_
_entity_poly.entity_id
_entity_poly.type
_entity_poly.pdbx_seq_one_letter_code
_entity_poly.pdbx_strand_id
1 'polypeptide(L)'
;MRGSPPLSGRERLQGGRLLVFFPDDTLSDGVSDQVTRGFFDEHNVPPWDTWVGMFREDPESDTQSADYLIAWVPPVFLDSVAQGIFVNPEQCIQWLEDSTTMMAKRLKDLTTP
;
A
#
# COMPACT_ATOMS: atom_id res chain seq x y z
N MET A 1 -12.87 -30.54 20.63
CA MET A 1 -12.58 -29.79 19.38
C MET A 1 -11.62 -28.68 19.75
N ARG A 2 -10.40 -28.66 19.19
CA ARG A 2 -9.52 -27.48 19.28
C ARG A 2 -9.94 -26.53 18.16
N GLY A 3 -10.28 -25.29 18.50
CA GLY A 3 -10.53 -24.26 17.47
C GLY A 3 -9.25 -24.04 16.66
N SER A 4 -9.40 -23.85 15.35
CA SER A 4 -8.30 -23.45 14.49
C SER A 4 -7.71 -22.13 15.00
N PRO A 5 -6.38 -21.95 14.97
CA PRO A 5 -5.78 -20.66 15.30
C PRO A 5 -6.33 -19.58 14.37
N PRO A 6 -6.43 -18.31 14.84
CA PRO A 6 -6.85 -17.21 13.99
C PRO A 6 -5.89 -17.10 12.80
N LEU A 7 -6.46 -16.96 11.60
CA LEU A 7 -5.70 -16.72 10.38
C LEU A 7 -4.83 -15.46 10.54
N SER A 8 -3.57 -15.56 10.14
CA SER A 8 -2.65 -14.43 10.00
C SER A 8 -3.23 -13.37 9.07
N GLY A 9 -2.78 -12.11 9.20
CA GLY A 9 -3.25 -11.01 8.36
C GLY A 9 -3.14 -11.32 6.85
N ARG A 10 -2.06 -12.00 6.44
CA ARG A 10 -1.88 -12.43 5.04
C ARG A 10 -2.87 -13.51 4.60
N GLU A 11 -3.17 -14.47 5.46
CA GLU A 11 -4.19 -15.51 5.14
C GLU A 11 -5.59 -14.89 5.00
N ARG A 12 -5.89 -13.82 5.74
CA ARG A 12 -7.16 -13.06 5.59
C ARG A 12 -7.24 -12.28 4.27
N LEU A 13 -6.10 -11.82 3.75
CA LEU A 13 -5.99 -11.12 2.47
C LEU A 13 -5.79 -12.06 1.27
N GLN A 14 -6.10 -13.35 1.43
CA GLN A 14 -5.87 -14.38 0.39
C GLN A 14 -4.42 -14.39 -0.12
N GLY A 15 -3.47 -14.16 0.78
CA GLY A 15 -2.03 -14.08 0.49
C GLY A 15 -1.53 -12.73 -0.01
N GLY A 16 -2.42 -11.77 -0.28
CA GLY A 16 -2.04 -10.43 -0.75
C GLY A 16 -1.55 -9.50 0.38
N ARG A 17 -1.25 -8.25 0.00
CA ARG A 17 -0.82 -7.18 0.92
C ARG A 17 -1.52 -5.87 0.60
N LEU A 18 -1.61 -4.98 1.58
CA LEU A 18 -2.14 -3.64 1.36
C LEU A 18 -0.99 -2.69 1.01
N LEU A 19 -1.22 -1.89 -0.02
CA LEU A 19 -0.36 -0.81 -0.48
C LEU A 19 -1.01 0.52 -0.10
N VAL A 20 -0.20 1.51 0.26
CA VAL A 20 -0.60 2.91 0.30
C VAL A 20 0.07 3.67 -0.84
N PHE A 21 -0.70 4.56 -1.49
CA PHE A 21 -0.24 5.49 -2.50
C PHE A 21 -0.62 6.93 -2.08
N PHE A 22 0.32 7.87 -2.15
CA PHE A 22 0.17 9.29 -1.82
C PHE A 22 0.16 10.12 -3.12
N PRO A 23 -1.02 10.51 -3.65
CA PRO A 23 -1.10 11.19 -4.94
C PRO A 23 -0.37 12.53 -5.00
N ASP A 24 -0.31 13.26 -3.89
CA ASP A 24 0.30 14.59 -3.82
C ASP A 24 1.85 14.54 -3.77
N ASP A 25 2.42 13.36 -3.51
CA ASP A 25 3.87 13.15 -3.41
C ASP A 25 4.49 12.55 -4.68
N THR A 26 3.70 12.26 -5.72
CA THR A 26 4.19 11.58 -6.94
C THR A 26 5.06 12.48 -7.81
N LEU A 27 6.21 11.96 -8.29
CA LEU A 27 7.03 12.63 -9.31
C LEU A 27 6.65 12.25 -10.74
N SER A 28 5.94 11.13 -10.91
CA SER A 28 5.52 10.60 -12.22
C SER A 28 6.69 10.41 -13.20
N ASP A 29 7.76 9.76 -12.75
CA ASP A 29 8.96 9.52 -13.57
C ASP A 29 8.87 8.28 -14.49
N GLY A 30 7.81 7.48 -14.35
CA GLY A 30 7.55 6.27 -15.11
C GLY A 30 8.47 5.08 -14.82
N VAL A 31 9.37 5.16 -13.82
CA VAL A 31 10.32 4.08 -13.51
C VAL A 31 9.59 2.89 -12.90
N SER A 32 8.66 3.14 -11.98
CA SER A 32 7.89 2.08 -11.32
C SER A 32 6.93 1.39 -12.29
N ASP A 33 6.39 2.06 -13.31
CA ASP A 33 5.62 1.40 -14.39
C ASP A 33 6.48 0.34 -15.10
N GLN A 34 7.66 0.74 -15.60
CA GLN A 34 8.53 -0.17 -16.36
C GLN A 34 8.95 -1.39 -15.55
N VAL A 35 9.32 -1.20 -14.28
CA VAL A 35 9.75 -2.28 -13.39
C VAL A 35 8.58 -3.20 -13.03
N THR A 36 7.38 -2.65 -12.85
CA THR A 36 6.20 -3.45 -12.51
C THR A 36 5.45 -4.01 -13.71
N ARG A 37 5.85 -3.64 -14.93
CA ARG A 37 5.21 -4.03 -16.20
C ARG A 37 3.75 -3.59 -16.25
N GLY A 38 3.46 -2.37 -15.81
CA GLY A 38 2.13 -1.78 -15.85
C GLY A 38 1.22 -2.15 -14.68
N PHE A 39 1.75 -2.67 -13.57
CA PHE A 39 0.94 -2.71 -12.34
C PHE A 39 0.74 -1.29 -11.81
N PHE A 40 1.83 -0.54 -11.67
CA PHE A 40 1.75 0.91 -11.54
C PHE A 40 1.67 1.53 -12.94
N ASP A 41 0.89 2.59 -13.10
CA ASP A 41 0.97 3.43 -14.29
C ASP A 41 2.14 4.42 -14.20
N GLU A 42 2.27 5.28 -15.22
CA GLU A 42 3.32 6.29 -15.30
C GLU A 42 3.30 7.31 -14.13
N HIS A 43 2.20 7.36 -13.38
CA HIS A 43 1.98 8.24 -12.24
C HIS A 43 2.07 7.51 -10.87
N ASN A 44 2.56 6.27 -10.86
CA ASN A 44 2.63 5.38 -9.69
C ASN A 44 1.26 4.87 -9.20
N VAL A 45 0.18 5.11 -9.94
CA VAL A 45 -1.17 4.75 -9.51
C VAL A 45 -1.38 3.25 -9.69
N PRO A 46 -1.83 2.51 -8.65
CA PRO A 46 -2.17 1.09 -8.78
C PRO A 46 -3.48 0.91 -9.57
N PRO A 47 -3.76 -0.29 -10.10
CA PRO A 47 -4.94 -0.52 -10.94
C PRO A 47 -6.24 -0.26 -10.15
N TRP A 48 -7.22 0.42 -10.75
CA TRP A 48 -8.44 0.86 -10.04
C TRP A 48 -9.28 -0.27 -9.45
N ASP A 49 -9.20 -1.47 -10.02
CA ASP A 49 -9.88 -2.68 -9.55
C ASP A 49 -9.23 -3.28 -8.29
N THR A 50 -8.05 -2.78 -7.90
CA THR A 50 -7.38 -3.13 -6.64
C THR A 50 -7.69 -2.17 -5.50
N TRP A 51 -8.38 -1.07 -5.76
CA TRP A 51 -8.59 -0.02 -4.78
C TRP A 51 -9.53 -0.47 -3.66
N VAL A 52 -9.09 -0.25 -2.41
CA VAL A 52 -9.90 -0.46 -1.21
C VAL A 52 -10.62 0.83 -0.84
N GLY A 53 -9.95 1.99 -0.98
CA GLY A 53 -10.56 3.30 -0.76
C GLY A 53 -9.56 4.44 -0.71
N MET A 54 -10.08 5.66 -0.88
CA MET A 54 -9.36 6.91 -0.66
C MET A 54 -9.62 7.40 0.77
N PHE A 55 -8.57 7.80 1.46
CA PHE A 55 -8.60 8.24 2.86
C PHE A 55 -7.99 9.63 2.97
N ARG A 56 -8.48 10.36 3.98
CA ARG A 56 -7.95 11.68 4.37
C ARG A 56 -7.67 11.67 5.86
N GLU A 57 -6.52 12.21 6.26
CA GLU A 57 -6.19 12.48 7.65
C GLU A 57 -5.64 13.89 7.84
N ASP A 58 -5.75 14.41 9.06
CA ASP A 58 -5.11 15.67 9.43
C ASP A 58 -3.59 15.42 9.54
N PRO A 59 -2.74 16.09 8.74
CA PRO A 59 -1.30 15.87 8.77
C PRO A 59 -0.70 16.19 10.15
N GLU A 60 0.15 15.30 10.65
CA GLU A 60 0.94 15.51 11.87
C GLU A 60 2.16 16.42 11.60
N SER A 61 2.55 16.61 10.33
CA SER A 61 3.59 17.53 9.88
C SER A 61 3.27 18.17 8.52
N ASP A 62 3.90 19.30 8.22
CA ASP A 62 3.75 20.02 6.93
C ASP A 62 4.25 19.22 5.72
N THR A 63 4.98 18.14 5.96
CA THR A 63 5.56 17.26 4.93
C THR A 63 4.75 15.98 4.72
N GLN A 64 3.65 15.79 5.46
CA GLN A 64 2.82 14.61 5.35
C GLN A 64 1.63 14.90 4.43
N SER A 65 1.45 14.06 3.42
CA SER A 65 0.25 14.07 2.58
C SER A 65 -1.01 13.76 3.38
N ALA A 66 -2.04 14.60 3.20
CA ALA A 66 -3.33 14.42 3.86
C ALA A 66 -4.14 13.29 3.21
N ASP A 67 -4.06 13.16 1.89
CA ASP A 67 -4.82 12.18 1.10
C ASP A 67 -3.94 10.99 0.70
N TYR A 68 -4.50 9.78 0.85
CA TYR A 68 -3.86 8.56 0.37
C TYR A 68 -4.87 7.51 -0.05
N LEU A 69 -4.48 6.76 -1.07
CA LEU A 69 -5.21 5.61 -1.58
C LEU A 69 -4.67 4.34 -0.92
N ILE A 70 -5.56 3.48 -0.43
CA ILE A 70 -5.21 2.09 -0.08
C ILE A 70 -5.66 1.17 -1.22
N ALA A 71 -4.75 0.30 -1.66
CA ALA A 71 -5.00 -0.74 -2.65
C ALA A 71 -4.61 -2.13 -2.11
N TRP A 72 -5.25 -3.18 -2.60
CA TRP A 72 -4.87 -4.56 -2.33
C TRP A 72 -4.03 -5.12 -3.46
N VAL A 73 -2.80 -5.54 -3.17
CA VAL A 73 -1.90 -6.15 -4.13
C VAL A 73 -2.12 -7.67 -4.13
N PRO A 74 -2.58 -8.26 -5.25
CA PRO A 74 -2.72 -9.70 -5.37
C PRO A 74 -1.37 -10.42 -5.22
N PRO A 75 -1.34 -11.65 -4.68
CA PRO A 75 -0.10 -12.41 -4.45
C PRO A 75 0.84 -12.47 -5.65
N VAL A 76 0.28 -12.61 -6.86
CA VAL A 76 1.03 -12.74 -8.12
C VAL A 76 1.84 -11.47 -8.46
N PHE A 77 1.51 -10.32 -7.90
CA PHE A 77 2.19 -9.04 -8.15
C PHE A 77 3.09 -8.60 -7.00
N LEU A 78 3.20 -9.38 -5.91
CA LEU A 78 3.96 -8.94 -4.73
C LEU A 78 5.43 -8.64 -5.03
N ASP A 79 6.08 -9.49 -5.83
CA ASP A 79 7.50 -9.32 -6.17
C ASP A 79 7.72 -8.12 -7.08
N SER A 80 6.88 -7.94 -8.11
CA SER A 80 6.97 -6.79 -9.01
C SER A 80 6.68 -5.49 -8.26
N VAL A 81 5.64 -5.46 -7.42
CA VAL A 81 5.30 -4.28 -6.61
C VAL A 81 6.41 -3.96 -5.61
N ALA A 82 7.02 -4.95 -4.95
CA ALA A 82 8.14 -4.72 -4.06
C ALA A 82 9.32 -4.07 -4.79
N GLN A 83 9.60 -4.47 -6.04
CA GLN A 83 10.60 -3.82 -6.88
C GLN A 83 10.19 -2.39 -7.26
N GLY A 84 8.93 -2.17 -7.61
CA GLY A 84 8.37 -0.84 -7.91
C GLY A 84 8.49 0.13 -6.75
N ILE A 85 8.22 -0.33 -5.51
CA ILE A 85 8.44 0.45 -4.28
C ILE A 85 9.93 0.73 -4.08
N PHE A 86 10.79 -0.27 -4.28
CA PHE A 86 12.24 -0.12 -4.08
C PHE A 86 12.88 0.94 -4.99
N VAL A 87 12.38 1.08 -6.23
CA VAL A 87 12.90 2.04 -7.20
C VAL A 87 12.22 3.42 -7.15
N ASN A 88 11.21 3.63 -6.30
CA ASN A 88 10.48 4.89 -6.18
C ASN A 88 11.15 5.84 -5.16
N PRO A 89 11.96 6.83 -5.60
CA PRO A 89 12.74 7.66 -4.69
C PRO A 89 11.90 8.64 -3.87
N GLU A 90 10.75 9.08 -4.37
CA GLU A 90 9.81 9.97 -3.67
C GLU A 90 9.00 9.28 -2.58
N GLN A 91 9.04 7.94 -2.52
CA GLN A 91 8.35 7.13 -1.52
C GLN A 91 6.83 7.35 -1.47
N CYS A 92 6.23 7.74 -2.60
CA CYS A 92 4.79 7.95 -2.73
C CYS A 92 4.00 6.63 -2.75
N ILE A 93 4.67 5.49 -2.93
CA ILE A 93 4.11 4.14 -2.83
C ILE A 93 4.82 3.35 -1.73
N GLN A 94 4.06 2.77 -0.80
CA GLN A 94 4.62 2.02 0.35
C GLN A 94 3.72 0.83 0.69
N TRP A 95 4.27 -0.18 1.36
CA TRP A 95 3.42 -1.15 2.06
C TRP A 95 2.70 -0.46 3.22
N LEU A 96 1.42 -0.72 3.39
CA LEU A 96 0.61 -0.03 4.40
C LEU A 96 1.20 -0.22 5.80
N GLU A 97 1.65 -1.43 6.15
CA GLU A 97 2.25 -1.74 7.44
C GLU A 97 3.55 -0.96 7.75
N ASP A 98 4.25 -0.53 6.71
CA ASP A 98 5.53 0.19 6.80
C ASP A 98 5.32 1.73 6.79
N SER A 99 4.11 2.19 6.50
CA SER A 99 3.75 3.62 6.47
C SER A 99 3.41 4.19 7.85
N THR A 100 3.39 5.51 7.95
CA THR A 100 3.02 6.28 9.15
C THR A 100 1.54 6.66 9.20
N THR A 101 0.73 6.24 8.22
CA THR A 101 -0.69 6.60 8.11
C THR A 101 -1.51 6.15 9.32
N MET A 102 -2.60 6.87 9.61
CA MET A 102 -3.54 6.48 10.66
C MET A 102 -4.11 5.07 10.44
N MET A 103 -4.35 4.65 9.19
CA MET A 103 -4.82 3.29 8.91
C MET A 103 -3.77 2.23 9.27
N ALA A 104 -2.48 2.49 9.01
CA ALA A 104 -1.40 1.60 9.43
C ALA A 104 -1.36 1.47 10.96
N LYS A 105 -1.49 2.58 11.70
CA LYS A 105 -1.57 2.60 13.17
C LYS A 105 -2.77 1.78 13.66
N ARG A 106 -3.98 2.03 13.14
CA ARG A 106 -5.21 1.32 13.52
C ARG A 106 -5.17 -0.18 13.26
N LEU A 107 -4.59 -0.61 12.14
CA LEU A 107 -4.46 -2.04 11.82
C LEU A 107 -3.54 -2.77 12.81
N LYS A 108 -2.46 -2.12 13.26
CA LYS A 108 -1.57 -2.64 14.31
C LYS A 108 -2.33 -2.81 15.63
N ASP A 109 -3.15 -1.83 16.00
CA ASP A 109 -3.98 -1.90 17.22
C ASP A 109 -5.02 -3.03 17.16
N LEU A 110 -5.66 -3.23 16.01
CA LEU A 110 -6.66 -4.31 15.81
C LEU A 110 -6.06 -5.72 15.79
N THR A 111 -4.73 -5.83 15.61
CA THR A 111 -4.01 -7.10 15.53
C THR A 111 -3.22 -7.40 16.80
N THR A 112 -3.19 -6.47 17.76
CA THR A 112 -2.62 -6.67 19.09
C THR A 112 -3.64 -7.40 19.98
N PRO A 113 -3.29 -8.53 20.62
CA PRO A 113 -4.20 -9.32 21.46
C PRO A 113 -4.73 -8.59 22.70
#